data_AF-S8CNN0-F1
#
_entry.id   AF-S8CNN0-F1
#
_cell.length_a   1.000
_cell.length_b   1.000
_cell.length_c   1.000
_cell.angle_alpha   90.00
_cell.angle_beta   90.00
_cell.angle_gamma   90.00
#
_symmetry.space_group_name_H-M   'P 1'
#
loop_
_entity.id
_entity.type
_entity.pdbx_description
1 polymer ?
#
loop_
_entity_poly.entity_id
_entity_poly.type
_entity_poly.pdbx_seq_one_letter_code
_entity_poly.pdbx_strand_id
1 'polypeptide(L)'
;KMAALVPGVLLKLLQHMNTDVKIAGEHRSSLLQVVGIVPALSGGELFTNQGFYLKVSDSSHATYVSLPHHHHHLILSDNIQLGQFIHVERLDSASPVPILRGVRPIPGRHPCVGTPQD
;
A
#
# COMPACT_ATOMS: atom_id res chain seq x y z
N LYS A 1 -5.69 9.01 -19.39
CA LYS A 1 -4.49 8.14 -19.48
C LYS A 1 -4.67 7.03 -18.46
N MET A 2 -4.70 5.76 -18.86
CA MET A 2 -4.88 4.66 -17.90
C MET A 2 -3.69 4.61 -16.95
N ALA A 3 -3.96 4.47 -15.66
CA ALA A 3 -2.93 4.23 -14.66
C ALA A 3 -2.38 2.82 -14.88
N ALA A 4 -1.06 2.68 -15.06
CA ALA A 4 -0.39 1.41 -15.30
C ALA A 4 0.60 1.14 -14.17
N LEU A 5 0.56 -0.08 -13.62
CA LEU A 5 1.54 -0.54 -12.64
C LEU A 5 2.92 -0.65 -13.32
N VAL A 6 3.97 -0.37 -12.55
CA VAL A 6 5.35 -0.42 -13.02
C VAL A 6 6.08 -1.52 -12.24
N PRO A 7 6.32 -2.69 -12.84
CA PRO A 7 7.05 -3.79 -12.21
C PRO A 7 8.40 -3.34 -11.64
N GLY A 8 8.70 -3.74 -10.40
CA GLY A 8 9.93 -3.44 -9.68
C GLY A 8 9.95 -2.08 -8.96
N VAL A 9 8.90 -1.25 -9.08
CA VAL A 9 8.83 0.01 -8.31
C VAL A 9 8.69 -0.23 -6.81
N LEU A 10 8.07 -1.34 -6.40
CA LEU A 10 7.92 -1.68 -4.98
C LEU A 10 9.27 -1.96 -4.34
N LEU A 11 10.14 -2.74 -5.00
CA LEU A 11 11.50 -2.99 -4.52
C LEU A 11 12.30 -1.69 -4.38
N LYS A 12 12.17 -0.79 -5.36
CA LYS A 12 12.82 0.52 -5.27
C LYS A 12 12.31 1.28 -4.04
N LEU A 13 10.99 1.32 -3.80
CA LEU A 13 10.38 1.98 -2.62
C LEU A 13 10.94 1.42 -1.31
N LEU A 14 11.11 0.10 -1.23
CA LEU A 14 11.71 -0.56 -0.07
C LEU A 14 13.20 -0.22 0.09
N GLN A 15 13.96 -0.16 -1.01
CA GLN A 15 15.39 0.18 -1.00
C GLN A 15 15.67 1.62 -0.56
N HIS A 16 14.74 2.55 -0.82
CA HIS A 16 14.89 3.98 -0.48
C HIS A 16 13.99 4.39 0.69
N MET A 17 13.61 3.45 1.54
CA MET A 17 12.78 3.69 2.71
C MET A 17 13.42 4.73 3.65
N ASN A 18 12.59 5.60 4.24
CA ASN A 18 13.02 6.74 5.08
C ASN A 18 13.91 7.78 4.40
N THR A 19 14.08 7.71 3.07
CA THR A 19 14.74 8.79 2.33
C THR A 19 13.69 9.63 1.64
N ASP A 20 13.99 10.92 1.44
CA ASP A 20 13.18 11.80 0.60
C ASP A 20 13.46 11.58 -0.90
N VAL A 21 14.19 10.50 -1.25
CA VAL A 21 14.52 10.15 -2.63
C VAL A 21 13.25 9.71 -3.36
N LYS A 22 12.79 10.58 -4.25
CA LYS A 22 11.61 10.33 -5.08
C LYS A 22 11.99 9.40 -6.24
N ILE A 23 11.52 8.16 -6.16
CA ILE A 23 11.89 7.06 -7.05
C ILE A 23 11.36 7.22 -8.48
N ALA A 24 10.27 7.97 -8.64
CA ALA A 24 9.66 8.25 -9.92
C ALA A 24 9.94 9.70 -10.38
N GLY A 25 11.18 10.18 -10.25
CA GLY A 25 11.54 11.57 -10.56
C GLY A 25 10.89 12.57 -9.59
N GLU A 26 11.32 13.83 -9.65
CA GLU A 26 11.13 14.84 -8.59
C GLU A 26 9.68 15.14 -8.16
N HIS A 27 8.65 14.59 -8.84
CA HIS A 27 7.23 14.88 -8.56
C HIS A 27 6.24 13.71 -8.68
N ARG A 28 6.64 12.45 -8.91
CA ARG A 28 5.63 11.39 -9.12
C ARG A 28 5.55 10.42 -7.94
N SER A 29 4.35 10.27 -7.40
CA SER A 29 3.98 9.12 -6.57
C SER A 29 4.00 7.84 -7.40
N SER A 30 4.45 6.75 -6.81
CA SER A 30 4.38 5.40 -7.40
C SER A 30 2.94 4.90 -7.38
N LEU A 31 2.58 4.07 -8.35
CA LEU A 31 1.27 3.41 -8.39
C LEU A 31 1.40 1.98 -7.89
N LEU A 32 0.59 1.61 -6.90
CA LEU A 32 0.47 0.24 -6.40
C LEU A 32 -1.00 -0.19 -6.43
N GLN A 33 -1.25 -1.49 -6.43
CA GLN A 33 -2.57 -2.08 -6.28
C GLN A 33 -2.72 -2.71 -4.89
N VAL A 34 -3.86 -2.48 -4.24
CA VAL A 34 -4.24 -3.20 -3.03
C VAL A 34 -4.75 -4.59 -3.43
N VAL A 35 -4.00 -5.62 -3.06
CA VAL A 35 -4.27 -7.03 -3.40
C VAL A 35 -4.66 -7.88 -2.19
N GLY A 36 -4.67 -7.29 -0.99
CA GLY A 36 -5.17 -7.92 0.23
C GLY A 36 -5.38 -6.89 1.34
N ILE A 37 -6.34 -7.17 2.23
CA ILE A 37 -6.61 -6.36 3.43
C ILE A 37 -6.86 -7.36 4.55
N VAL A 38 -6.11 -7.24 5.65
CA VAL A 38 -6.28 -8.09 6.83
C VAL A 38 -6.36 -7.21 8.08
N PRO A 39 -7.24 -7.52 9.05
CA PRO A 39 -7.28 -6.82 10.31
C PRO A 39 -6.00 -7.08 11.11
N ALA A 40 -5.44 -6.03 11.71
CA ALA A 40 -4.33 -6.15 12.65
C ALA A 40 -4.91 -6.48 14.04
N LEU A 41 -5.11 -7.77 14.31
CA LEU A 41 -5.66 -8.24 15.58
C LEU A 41 -4.57 -8.25 16.66
N SER A 42 -4.84 -7.62 17.81
CA SER A 42 -4.03 -7.86 19.02
C SER A 42 -4.34 -9.25 19.56
N GLY A 43 -3.32 -10.10 19.66
CA GLY A 43 -3.47 -11.46 20.18
C GLY A 43 -4.15 -11.47 21.55
N GLY A 44 -5.27 -12.16 21.67
CA GLY A 44 -6.03 -12.35 22.91
C GLY A 44 -7.45 -11.78 22.89
N GLU A 45 -7.71 -10.71 22.15
CA GLU A 45 -9.03 -10.08 22.10
C GLU A 45 -9.49 -9.90 20.65
N LEU A 46 -10.47 -10.73 20.23
CA LEU A 46 -11.07 -10.72 18.88
C LEU A 46 -11.69 -9.36 18.48
N PHE A 47 -11.82 -8.44 19.43
CA PHE A 47 -12.51 -7.16 19.26
C PHE A 47 -11.60 -5.93 19.36
N THR A 48 -10.32 -6.07 19.73
CA THR A 48 -9.37 -4.95 19.70
C THR A 48 -8.73 -4.85 18.32
N ASN A 49 -9.36 -4.06 17.46
CA ASN A 49 -8.81 -3.77 16.14
C ASN A 49 -7.66 -2.75 16.29
N GLN A 50 -6.41 -3.15 16.03
CA GLN A 50 -5.26 -2.24 15.97
C GLN A 50 -5.12 -1.57 14.60
N GLY A 51 -6.09 -1.77 13.70
CA GLY A 51 -6.12 -1.24 12.35
C GLY A 51 -6.03 -2.34 11.30
N PHE A 52 -5.35 -2.06 10.20
CA PHE A 52 -5.31 -2.97 9.07
C PHE A 52 -3.92 -3.06 8.47
N TYR A 53 -3.55 -4.26 8.03
CA TYR A 53 -2.47 -4.44 7.08
C TYR A 53 -3.03 -4.56 5.67
N LEU A 54 -2.40 -3.86 4.74
CA LEU A 54 -2.68 -3.95 3.31
C LEU A 54 -1.58 -4.78 2.67
N LYS A 55 -1.94 -5.74 1.83
CA LYS A 55 -1.00 -6.32 0.86
C LYS A 55 -1.06 -5.46 -0.39
N VAL A 56 0.05 -4.83 -0.77
CA VAL A 56 0.15 -3.96 -1.94
C VAL A 56 1.10 -4.56 -2.97
N SER A 57 0.82 -4.34 -4.25
CA SER A 57 1.59 -4.91 -5.35
C SER A 57 1.89 -3.91 -6.46
N ASP A 58 3.05 -4.07 -7.11
CA ASP A 58 3.42 -3.41 -8.36
C ASP A 58 3.25 -4.31 -9.61
N SER A 59 2.48 -5.39 -9.48
CA SER A 59 2.26 -6.51 -10.41
C SER A 59 3.37 -7.58 -10.51
N SER A 60 4.60 -7.31 -10.08
CA SER A 60 5.67 -8.33 -10.03
C SER A 60 6.06 -8.71 -8.61
N HIS A 61 5.91 -7.81 -7.64
CA HIS A 61 6.16 -8.03 -6.23
C HIS A 61 4.95 -7.58 -5.40
N ALA A 62 4.82 -8.13 -4.20
CA ALA A 62 3.83 -7.73 -3.23
C ALA A 62 4.44 -7.71 -1.83
N THR A 63 3.93 -6.85 -0.95
CA THR A 63 4.36 -6.84 0.45
C THR A 63 3.24 -6.33 1.36
N TYR A 64 3.31 -6.69 2.64
CA TYR A 64 2.41 -6.14 3.64
C TYR A 64 2.91 -4.78 4.13
N VAL A 65 1.97 -3.86 4.29
CA VAL A 65 2.20 -2.50 4.78
C VAL A 65 1.05 -2.09 5.69
N SER A 66 1.25 -1.04 6.48
CA SER A 66 0.21 -0.40 7.28
C SER A 66 -0.09 1.01 6.77
N LEU A 67 -1.26 1.52 7.16
CA LEU A 67 -1.59 2.94 7.02
C LEU A 67 -1.37 3.67 8.36
N PRO A 68 -1.02 4.96 8.34
CA PRO A 68 -1.08 5.79 9.54
C PRO A 68 -2.47 5.71 10.19
N HIS A 69 -2.54 5.73 11.53
CA HIS A 69 -3.80 5.58 12.28
C HIS A 69 -4.93 6.52 11.79
N HIS A 70 -4.61 7.77 11.47
CA HIS A 70 -5.60 8.74 10.96
C HIS A 70 -6.18 8.38 9.59
N HIS A 71 -5.58 7.44 8.84
CA HIS A 71 -6.04 6.97 7.54
C HIS A 71 -6.82 5.65 7.59
N HIS A 72 -7.02 5.04 8.76
CA HIS A 72 -7.80 3.79 8.88
C HIS A 72 -9.26 3.97 8.43
N HIS A 73 -9.81 5.17 8.57
CA HIS A 73 -11.15 5.51 8.08
C HIS A 73 -11.29 5.26 6.57
N LEU A 74 -10.21 5.34 5.77
CA LEU A 74 -10.27 5.10 4.32
C LEU A 74 -10.66 3.67 3.98
N ILE A 75 -10.28 2.70 4.83
CA ILE A 75 -10.70 1.31 4.67
C ILE A 75 -12.15 1.14 5.14
N LEU A 76 -12.48 1.70 6.32
CA LEU A 76 -13.82 1.59 6.92
C LEU A 76 -14.93 2.30 6.12
N SER A 77 -14.55 3.27 5.28
CA SER A 77 -15.46 4.03 4.41
C SER A 77 -15.42 3.57 2.95
N ASP A 78 -14.81 2.40 2.67
CA ASP A 78 -14.66 1.85 1.31
C ASP A 78 -13.93 2.79 0.32
N ASN A 79 -13.15 3.76 0.79
CA ASN A 79 -12.28 4.57 -0.07
C ASN A 79 -11.01 3.82 -0.49
N ILE A 80 -10.58 2.82 0.28
CA ILE A 80 -9.55 1.84 -0.06
C ILE A 80 -10.16 0.44 0.02
N GLN A 81 -10.15 -0.28 -1.11
CA GLN A 81 -10.76 -1.60 -1.25
C GLN A 81 -9.81 -2.60 -1.93
N LEU A 82 -10.19 -3.88 -1.95
CA LEU A 82 -9.48 -4.89 -2.73
C LEU A 82 -9.58 -4.61 -4.23
N GLY A 83 -8.44 -4.57 -4.91
CA GLY A 83 -8.31 -4.23 -6.32
C GLY A 83 -8.16 -2.73 -6.59
N GLN A 84 -8.13 -1.90 -5.54
CA GLN A 84 -7.95 -0.44 -5.64
C GLN A 84 -6.54 -0.11 -6.09
N PHE A 85 -6.40 0.82 -7.04
CA PHE A 85 -5.12 1.47 -7.28
C PHE A 85 -4.91 2.64 -6.32
N ILE A 86 -3.69 2.74 -5.79
CA ILE A 86 -3.28 3.79 -4.87
C ILE A 86 -1.98 4.42 -5.36
N HIS A 87 -1.95 5.75 -5.35
CA HIS A 87 -0.70 6.48 -5.44
C HIS A 87 -0.02 6.53 -4.06
N VAL A 88 1.29 6.32 -4.03
CA VAL A 88 2.11 6.27 -2.82
C VAL A 88 3.34 7.14 -3.02
N GLU A 89 3.67 7.98 -2.05
CA GLU A 89 4.85 8.84 -2.13
C GLU A 89 6.12 8.12 -1.67
N ARG A 90 6.05 7.44 -0.52
CA ARG A 90 7.18 6.72 0.08
C ARG A 90 6.72 5.69 1.10
N LEU A 91 7.68 4.87 1.55
CA LEU A 91 7.55 3.97 2.69
C LEU A 91 8.40 4.49 3.85
N ASP A 92 7.84 4.42 5.06
CA ASP A 92 8.57 4.59 6.31
C ASP A 92 8.83 3.22 6.95
N SER A 93 10.02 3.05 7.51
CA SER A 93 10.32 1.87 8.33
C SER A 93 9.46 1.89 9.58
N ALA A 94 8.85 0.73 9.85
CA ALA A 94 8.10 0.47 11.05
C ALA A 94 8.10 -1.04 11.32
N SER A 95 7.67 -1.43 12.51
CA SER A 95 7.51 -2.82 12.92
C SER A 95 6.04 -3.09 13.25
N PRO A 96 5.45 -4.22 12.82
CA PRO A 96 6.08 -5.33 12.10
C PRO A 96 6.19 -5.12 10.58
N VAL A 97 5.52 -4.11 10.02
CA VAL A 97 5.50 -3.82 8.58
C VAL A 97 5.72 -2.33 8.32
N PRO A 98 6.24 -1.95 7.13
CA PRO A 98 6.40 -0.55 6.75
C PRO A 98 5.07 0.23 6.73
N ILE A 99 5.14 1.55 6.85
CA ILE A 99 3.98 2.46 6.75
C ILE A 99 3.97 3.15 5.38
N LEU A 100 2.82 3.13 4.69
CA LEU A 100 2.62 3.92 3.47
C LEU A 100 2.41 5.41 3.78
N ARG A 101 3.10 6.29 3.04
CA ARG A 101 2.92 7.76 3.12
C ARG A 101 2.44 8.35 1.81
N GLY A 102 1.68 9.45 1.92
CA GLY A 102 1.15 10.18 0.76
C GLY A 102 0.14 9.37 -0.06
N VAL A 103 -0.65 8.51 0.60
CA VAL A 103 -1.59 7.60 -0.07
C VAL A 103 -2.74 8.39 -0.69
N ARG A 104 -2.97 8.19 -1.99
CA ARG A 104 -4.13 8.74 -2.72
C ARG A 104 -4.81 7.64 -3.54
N PRO A 105 -6.00 7.16 -3.13
CA PRO A 105 -6.76 6.18 -3.90
C PRO A 105 -7.24 6.74 -5.25
N ILE A 106 -7.22 5.91 -6.29
CA ILE A 106 -7.77 6.24 -7.61
C ILE A 106 -9.12 5.55 -7.76
N PRO A 107 -10.25 6.26 -7.87
CA PRO A 107 -11.58 5.65 -7.93
C PRO A 107 -11.70 4.50 -8.94
N GLY A 108 -12.37 3.42 -8.53
CA GLY A 108 -12.61 2.23 -9.35
C GLY A 108 -12.01 0.96 -8.77
N ARG A 109 -12.49 -0.20 -9.22
CA ARG A 109 -12.01 -1.51 -8.80
C ARG A 109 -11.46 -2.25 -10.00
N HIS A 110 -10.25 -2.77 -9.87
CA HIS A 110 -9.56 -3.47 -10.95
C HIS A 110 -9.25 -4.91 -10.53
N PRO A 111 -9.30 -5.89 -11.46
CA PRO A 111 -8.74 -7.21 -11.22
C PRO A 111 -7.28 -7.11 -10.76
N CYS A 112 -6.85 -8.02 -9.88
CA CYS A 112 -5.45 -8.10 -9.49
C CYS A 112 -4.58 -8.36 -10.73
N VAL A 113 -3.55 -7.55 -10.93
CA VAL A 113 -2.70 -7.61 -12.11
C VAL A 113 -1.44 -8.41 -11.82
N GLY A 114 -1.11 -9.36 -12.70
CA GLY A 114 0.10 -10.16 -12.62
C GLY A 114 0.03 -11.29 -11.59
N THR A 115 1.19 -11.87 -11.30
CA THR A 115 1.38 -12.95 -10.32
C THR A 115 2.53 -12.55 -9.40
N PRO A 116 2.31 -11.60 -8.48
CA PRO A 116 3.38 -10.99 -7.74
C PRO A 116 4.03 -11.98 -6.76
N GLN A 117 5.35 -11.88 -6.64
CA GLN A 117 6.14 -12.58 -5.63
C GLN A 117 6.10 -11.82 -4.31
N ASP A 118 6.04 -12.55 -3.19
CA ASP A 118 6.07 -11.97 -1.85
C ASP A 118 7.49 -11.56 -1.42
#